data_AF-A0A7S0PZ40-F1
#
_entry.id   AF-A0A7S0PZ40-F1
#
_cell.length_a   1.000
_cell.length_b   1.000
_cell.length_c   1.000
_cell.angle_alpha   90.00
_cell.angle_beta   90.00
_cell.angle_gamma   90.00
#
_symmetry.space_group_name_H-M   'P 1'
#
loop_
_entity.id
_entity.type
_entity.pdbx_description
1 polymer ?
#
loop_
_entity_poly.entity_id
_entity_poly.type
_entity_poly.pdbx_seq_one_letter_code
_entity_poly.pdbx_strand_id
1 'polypeptide(L)'
;AESRGRRHRVANDLIDSANPASATRMNTHIASCTGLAVYGCGVLASAHVGGLRALEKHGLRYDRLTTLAGVSAGAVVVACVAVGYTAQELHQVVLSLPFPRFMQPELASILRTAGSFLHGTLEKLGMQRAAAAVAPLAGGGGPGRDTG
;
A
#
# COMPACT_ATOMS: atom_id res chain seq x y z
N ALA A 1 16.41 -18.89 29.34
CA ALA A 1 16.92 -17.50 29.35
C ALA A 1 18.16 -17.34 28.44
N GLU A 2 19.16 -18.24 28.52
CA GLU A 2 20.40 -18.20 27.71
C GLU A 2 20.20 -18.16 26.19
N SER A 3 19.20 -18.87 25.65
CA SER A 3 18.92 -18.91 24.21
C SER A 3 18.44 -17.58 23.62
N ARG A 4 17.86 -16.69 24.44
CA ARG A 4 17.44 -15.34 24.03
C ARG A 4 18.63 -14.37 24.01
N GLY A 5 19.49 -14.45 25.02
CA GLY A 5 20.72 -13.66 25.10
C GLY A 5 21.71 -13.99 23.97
N ARG A 6 21.83 -15.27 23.61
CA ARG A 6 22.65 -15.69 22.46
C ARG A 6 22.14 -15.13 21.13
N ARG A 7 20.82 -15.16 20.90
CA ARG A 7 20.20 -14.60 19.68
C ARG A 7 20.39 -13.09 19.58
N HIS A 8 20.28 -12.35 20.68
CA HIS A 8 20.50 -10.90 20.70
C HIS A 8 21.95 -10.53 20.34
N ARG A 9 22.93 -11.24 20.91
CA ARG A 9 24.35 -11.00 20.58
C ARG A 9 24.65 -11.26 19.11
N VAL A 10 24.27 -12.42 18.59
CA VAL A 10 24.48 -12.76 17.17
C VAL A 10 23.80 -11.74 16.25
N ALA A 11 22.60 -11.27 16.61
CA ALA A 11 21.91 -10.24 15.83
C ALA A 11 22.67 -8.91 15.83
N ASN A 12 23.18 -8.46 16.98
CA ASN A 12 23.97 -7.23 17.09
C ASN A 12 25.28 -7.37 16.32
N ASP A 13 26.00 -8.48 16.47
CA ASP A 13 27.26 -8.74 15.76
C ASP A 13 27.03 -8.71 14.23
N LEU A 14 25.92 -9.26 13.75
CA LEU A 14 25.54 -9.20 12.34
C LEU A 14 25.22 -7.77 11.87
N ILE A 15 24.50 -7.00 12.68
CA ILE A 15 24.20 -5.59 12.38
C ILE A 15 25.49 -4.76 12.36
N ASP A 16 26.38 -4.98 13.33
CA ASP A 16 27.65 -4.26 13.44
C ASP A 16 28.64 -4.67 12.34
N SER A 17 28.53 -5.90 11.82
CA SER A 17 29.28 -6.35 10.64
C SER A 17 28.75 -5.77 9.32
N ALA A 18 27.56 -5.16 9.33
CA ALA A 18 26.99 -4.59 8.12
C ALA A 18 27.79 -3.36 7.68
N ASN A 19 28.18 -3.35 6.41
CA ASN A 19 29.00 -2.27 5.86
C ASN A 19 28.21 -0.94 5.82
N PRO A 20 28.61 0.09 6.60
CA PRO A 20 27.90 1.38 6.64
C PRO A 20 27.92 2.09 5.28
N ALA A 21 28.97 1.87 4.47
CA ALA A 21 29.03 2.43 3.12
C ALA A 21 28.00 1.79 2.15
N SER A 22 27.57 0.55 2.41
CA SER A 22 26.49 -0.08 1.64
C SER A 22 25.14 0.49 2.02
N ALA A 23 24.89 0.73 3.31
CA ALA A 23 23.68 1.38 3.80
C ALA A 23 23.54 2.81 3.25
N THR A 24 24.62 3.59 3.28
CA THR A 24 24.64 4.95 2.71
C THR A 24 24.34 4.92 1.21
N ARG A 25 24.95 4.00 0.45
CA ARG A 25 24.69 3.87 -1.00
C ARG A 25 23.22 3.53 -1.28
N MET A 26 22.63 2.63 -0.50
CA MET A 26 21.20 2.30 -0.62
C MET A 26 20.31 3.51 -0.32
N ASN A 27 20.56 4.23 0.77
CA ASN A 27 19.78 5.41 1.14
C ASN A 27 19.86 6.50 0.04
N THR A 28 21.06 6.75 -0.50
CA THR A 28 21.24 7.69 -1.61
C THR A 28 20.45 7.24 -2.85
N HIS A 29 20.46 5.93 -3.16
CA HIS A 29 19.70 5.39 -4.28
C HIS A 29 18.19 5.57 -4.07
N ILE A 30 17.67 5.22 -2.90
CA ILE A 30 16.26 5.40 -2.53
C ILE A 30 15.84 6.88 -2.65
N ALA A 31 16.68 7.80 -2.17
CA ALA A 31 16.40 9.24 -2.25
C ALA A 31 16.42 9.78 -3.70
N SER A 32 17.16 9.14 -4.60
CA SER A 32 17.21 9.47 -6.02
C SER A 32 16.15 8.77 -6.88
N CYS A 33 15.35 7.89 -6.28
CA CYS A 33 14.40 7.05 -7.01
C CYS A 33 13.25 7.88 -7.59
N THR A 34 12.93 7.64 -8.86
CA THR A 34 11.81 8.27 -9.59
C THR A 34 10.69 7.29 -9.94
N GLY A 35 10.92 5.99 -9.71
CA GLY A 35 10.02 4.91 -10.10
C GLY A 35 9.62 4.04 -8.91
N LEU A 36 8.33 3.75 -8.76
CA LEU A 36 7.83 2.79 -7.78
C LEU A 36 6.90 1.77 -8.45
N ALA A 37 7.23 0.49 -8.29
CA ALA A 37 6.43 -0.63 -8.75
C ALA A 37 5.95 -1.47 -7.57
N VAL A 38 4.65 -1.77 -7.51
CA VAL A 38 3.99 -2.46 -6.39
C VAL A 38 3.19 -3.65 -6.93
N TYR A 39 3.61 -4.87 -6.59
CA TYR A 39 2.91 -6.07 -7.02
C TYR A 39 1.63 -6.31 -6.21
N GLY A 40 0.68 -7.06 -6.78
CA GLY A 40 -0.61 -7.32 -6.14
C GLY A 40 -0.59 -8.53 -5.19
N CYS A 41 -1.09 -8.37 -3.96
CA CYS A 41 -1.21 -9.48 -2.97
C CYS A 41 -2.59 -9.58 -2.28
N GLY A 42 -3.65 -8.97 -2.84
CA GLY A 42 -4.94 -8.90 -2.16
C GLY A 42 -4.83 -8.22 -0.78
N VAL A 43 -5.35 -8.87 0.27
CA VAL A 43 -5.32 -8.33 1.66
C VAL A 43 -3.89 -8.13 2.19
N LEU A 44 -2.92 -8.92 1.71
CA LEU A 44 -1.51 -8.76 2.08
C LEU A 44 -0.89 -7.48 1.50
N ALA A 45 -1.61 -6.72 0.66
CA ALA A 45 -1.19 -5.39 0.23
C ALA A 45 -0.94 -4.43 1.41
N SER A 46 -1.53 -4.69 2.58
CA SER A 46 -1.21 -4.01 3.84
C SER A 46 0.29 -4.03 4.17
N ALA A 47 1.03 -5.08 3.82
CA ALA A 47 2.47 -5.17 4.03
C ALA A 47 3.26 -4.13 3.21
N HIS A 48 2.73 -3.71 2.05
CA HIS A 48 3.38 -2.69 1.21
C HIS A 48 3.39 -1.33 1.91
N VAL A 49 2.44 -1.04 2.79
CA VAL A 49 2.45 0.18 3.60
C VAL A 49 3.64 0.19 4.57
N GLY A 50 3.97 -0.96 5.16
CA GLY A 50 5.18 -1.12 5.97
C GLY A 50 6.45 -0.91 5.14
N GLY A 51 6.49 -1.44 3.92
CA GLY A 51 7.60 -1.22 2.98
C GLY A 51 7.76 0.26 2.61
N LEU A 52 6.67 0.95 2.27
CA LEU A 52 6.65 2.39 2.01
C LEU A 52 7.17 3.18 3.21
N ARG A 53 6.74 2.83 4.43
CA ARG A 53 7.21 3.49 5.66
C ARG A 53 8.71 3.30 5.89
N ALA A 54 9.26 2.13 5.52
CA ALA A 54 10.71 1.92 5.56
C ALA A 54 11.41 2.80 4.52
N LEU A 55 10.92 2.83 3.28
CA LEU A 55 11.48 3.66 2.22
C LEU A 55 11.46 5.16 2.58
N GLU A 56 10.38 5.67 3.16
CA GLU A 56 10.29 7.05 3.69
C GLU A 56 11.44 7.34 4.67
N LYS A 57 11.68 6.44 5.64
CA LYS A 57 12.76 6.60 6.63
C LYS A 57 14.14 6.63 6.00
N HIS A 58 14.31 5.98 4.86
CA HIS A 58 15.57 5.92 4.12
C HIS A 58 15.68 6.99 3.01
N GLY A 59 14.78 7.98 3.01
CA GLY A 59 14.89 9.18 2.17
C GLY A 59 14.02 9.17 0.91
N LEU A 60 13.09 8.20 0.77
CA LEU A 60 12.14 8.21 -0.34
C LEU A 60 11.31 9.50 -0.31
N ARG A 61 11.20 10.11 -1.49
CA ARG A 61 10.53 11.39 -1.70
C ARG A 61 9.40 11.21 -2.70
N TYR A 62 8.17 11.25 -2.22
CA TYR A 62 6.98 11.06 -3.07
C TYR A 62 6.89 12.10 -4.19
N ASP A 63 7.37 13.32 -3.96
CA ASP A 63 7.41 14.41 -4.95
C ASP A 63 8.33 14.13 -6.15
N ARG A 64 9.24 13.16 -6.02
CA ARG A 64 10.16 12.73 -7.09
C ARG A 64 9.63 11.56 -7.91
N LEU A 65 8.56 10.91 -7.47
CA LEU A 65 8.01 9.75 -8.16
C LEU A 65 7.26 10.20 -9.41
N THR A 66 7.85 9.94 -10.58
CA THR A 66 7.24 10.21 -11.89
C THR A 66 6.61 8.97 -12.49
N THR A 67 7.14 7.79 -12.14
CA THR A 67 6.73 6.52 -12.73
C THR A 67 6.17 5.62 -11.65
N LEU A 68 4.90 5.28 -11.78
CA LEU A 68 4.14 4.57 -10.78
C LEU A 68 3.42 3.41 -11.45
N ALA A 69 3.68 2.18 -10.99
CA ALA A 69 3.09 0.97 -11.56
C ALA A 69 2.57 0.07 -10.44
N GLY A 70 1.35 -0.43 -10.59
CA GLY A 70 0.78 -1.38 -9.64
C GLY A 70 -0.20 -2.36 -10.27
N VAL A 71 -0.33 -3.53 -9.66
CA VAL A 71 -1.26 -4.58 -10.11
C VAL A 71 -2.24 -4.93 -8.99
N SER A 72 -3.53 -5.04 -9.31
CA SER A 72 -4.59 -5.39 -8.35
C SER A 72 -4.58 -4.47 -7.11
N ALA A 73 -4.49 -5.02 -5.89
CA ALA A 73 -4.37 -4.24 -4.66
C ALA A 73 -3.13 -3.31 -4.63
N GLY A 74 -2.07 -3.65 -5.36
CA GLY A 74 -0.89 -2.78 -5.52
C GLY A 74 -1.19 -1.52 -6.35
N ALA A 75 -2.11 -1.60 -7.32
CA ALA A 75 -2.56 -0.43 -8.10
C ALA A 75 -3.27 0.59 -7.21
N VAL A 76 -4.06 0.13 -6.24
CA VAL A 76 -4.72 0.99 -5.26
C VAL A 76 -3.70 1.73 -4.40
N VAL A 77 -2.71 1.01 -3.86
CA VAL A 77 -1.62 1.62 -3.07
C VAL A 77 -0.90 2.69 -3.89
N VAL A 78 -0.54 2.37 -5.13
CA VAL A 78 0.17 3.30 -6.03
C VAL A 78 -0.70 4.50 -6.41
N ALA A 79 -2.00 4.32 -6.63
CA ALA A 79 -2.92 5.41 -6.89
C ALA A 79 -3.02 6.38 -5.70
N CYS A 80 -3.09 5.85 -4.46
CA CYS A 80 -3.06 6.66 -3.26
C CYS A 80 -1.75 7.45 -3.12
N VAL A 81 -0.60 6.81 -3.38
CA VAL A 81 0.70 7.49 -3.40
C VAL A 81 0.73 8.60 -4.46
N ALA A 82 0.17 8.34 -5.66
CA ALA A 82 0.11 9.33 -6.74
C ALA A 82 -0.69 10.59 -6.38
N VAL A 83 -1.75 10.44 -5.57
CA VAL A 83 -2.54 11.59 -5.09
C VAL A 83 -1.94 12.26 -3.84
N GLY A 84 -0.76 11.82 -3.39
CA GLY A 84 0.00 12.45 -2.31
C GLY A 84 -0.15 11.83 -0.93
N TYR A 85 -0.71 10.62 -0.82
CA TYR A 85 -0.80 9.94 0.48
C TYR A 85 0.57 9.48 0.96
N THR A 86 0.85 9.78 2.22
CA THR A 86 2.00 9.24 2.97
C THR A 86 1.77 7.80 3.39
N ALA A 87 2.85 7.08 3.73
CA ALA A 87 2.73 5.73 4.29
C ALA A 87 1.92 5.72 5.60
N GLN A 88 1.96 6.81 6.37
CA GLN A 88 1.20 6.93 7.61
C GLN A 88 -0.31 7.05 7.35
N GLU A 89 -0.72 7.83 6.35
CA GLU A 89 -2.14 7.95 5.97
C GLU A 89 -2.66 6.65 5.36
N LEU A 90 -1.86 6.02 4.51
CA LEU A 90 -2.14 4.68 3.99
C LEU A 90 -2.29 3.64 5.11
N HIS A 91 -1.52 3.76 6.18
CA HIS A 91 -1.66 2.87 7.33
C HIS A 91 -3.02 3.07 8.02
N GLN A 92 -3.48 4.30 8.19
CA GLN A 92 -4.81 4.56 8.76
C GLN A 92 -5.94 4.04 7.86
N VAL A 93 -5.80 4.23 6.55
CA VAL A 93 -6.68 3.65 5.54
C VAL A 93 -6.78 2.13 5.74
N VAL A 94 -5.63 1.45 5.79
CA VAL A 94 -5.56 -0.01 5.97
C VAL A 94 -6.20 -0.45 7.28
N LEU A 95 -5.97 0.26 8.39
CA LEU A 95 -6.59 -0.05 9.69
C LEU A 95 -8.12 0.13 9.68
N SER A 96 -8.65 1.01 8.83
CA SER A 96 -10.09 1.23 8.69
C SER A 96 -10.79 0.20 7.78
N LEU A 97 -10.05 -0.67 7.09
CA LEU A 97 -10.62 -1.63 6.15
C LEU A 97 -11.31 -2.79 6.89
N PRO A 98 -12.53 -3.17 6.47
CA PRO A 98 -13.20 -4.36 7.01
C PRO A 98 -12.60 -5.65 6.43
N PHE A 99 -11.38 -6.02 6.85
CA PHE A 99 -10.66 -7.22 6.40
C PHE A 99 -11.50 -8.50 6.31
N PRO A 100 -12.42 -8.81 7.25
CA PRO A 100 -13.26 -10.00 7.16
C PRO A 100 -14.12 -10.06 5.89
N ARG A 101 -14.50 -8.90 5.32
CA ARG A 101 -15.27 -8.83 4.07
C ARG A 101 -14.43 -9.10 2.83
N PHE A 102 -13.11 -8.82 2.90
CA PHE A 102 -12.18 -9.02 1.78
C PHE A 102 -11.63 -10.45 1.67
N MET A 103 -11.83 -11.29 2.69
CA MET A 103 -11.44 -12.70 2.68
C MET A 103 -12.40 -13.59 1.87
N GLN A 104 -13.47 -13.03 1.31
CA GLN A 104 -14.40 -13.77 0.43
C GLN A 104 -13.87 -13.77 -1.01
N PRO A 105 -13.69 -14.94 -1.66
CA PRO A 105 -13.00 -15.08 -2.94
C PRO A 105 -13.84 -14.68 -4.16
N GLU A 106 -14.76 -13.74 -4.04
CA GLU A 106 -15.36 -13.12 -5.22
C GLU A 106 -14.54 -11.90 -5.64
N LEU A 107 -13.81 -12.04 -6.74
CA LEU A 107 -13.15 -10.95 -7.44
C LEU A 107 -14.07 -9.72 -7.61
N ALA A 108 -15.36 -9.96 -7.86
CA ALA A 108 -16.37 -8.92 -7.94
C ALA A 108 -16.63 -8.22 -6.59
N SER A 109 -16.60 -8.94 -5.46
CA SER A 109 -16.71 -8.35 -4.13
C SER A 109 -15.49 -7.51 -3.76
N ILE A 110 -14.30 -7.99 -4.13
CA ILE A 110 -13.04 -7.25 -3.95
C ILE A 110 -13.06 -5.96 -4.77
N LEU A 111 -13.45 -6.02 -6.05
CA LEU A 111 -13.57 -4.85 -6.92
C LEU A 111 -14.61 -3.85 -6.40
N ARG A 112 -15.79 -4.32 -5.96
CA ARG A 112 -16.84 -3.47 -5.38
C ARG A 112 -16.39 -2.78 -4.10
N THR A 113 -15.73 -3.51 -3.21
CA THR A 113 -15.30 -2.97 -1.92
C THR A 113 -14.13 -2.00 -2.09
N ALA A 114 -13.17 -2.32 -2.96
CA ALA A 114 -12.09 -1.41 -3.32
C ALA A 114 -12.61 -0.14 -4.01
N GLY A 115 -13.56 -0.28 -4.94
CA GLY A 115 -14.22 0.84 -5.62
C GLY A 115 -14.98 1.75 -4.65
N SER A 116 -15.77 1.19 -3.75
CA SER A 116 -16.52 1.95 -2.74
C SER A 116 -15.61 2.71 -1.78
N PHE A 117 -14.51 2.08 -1.37
CA PHE A 117 -13.52 2.70 -0.49
C PHE A 117 -12.79 3.86 -1.19
N LEU A 118 -12.37 3.63 -2.43
CA LEU A 118 -11.66 4.63 -3.23
C LEU A 118 -12.59 5.82 -3.56
N HIS A 119 -13.86 5.55 -3.91
CA HIS A 119 -14.86 6.60 -4.14
C HIS A 119 -15.06 7.49 -2.90
N GLY A 120 -15.31 6.91 -1.73
CA GLY A 120 -15.50 7.68 -0.50
C GLY A 120 -14.24 8.44 -0.05
N THR A 121 -13.06 7.93 -0.38
CA THR A 121 -11.79 8.64 -0.13
C THR A 121 -11.65 9.85 -1.08
N LEU A 122 -12.00 9.68 -2.36
CA LEU A 122 -11.94 10.74 -3.36
C LEU A 122 -12.97 11.86 -3.13
N GLU A 123 -14.16 11.51 -2.65
CA GLU A 123 -15.17 12.51 -2.23
C GLU A 123 -14.67 13.37 -1.06
N LYS A 124 -14.08 12.74 -0.03
CA LYS A 124 -13.51 13.46 1.12
C LYS A 124 -12.36 14.40 0.74
N LEU A 125 -11.66 14.11 -0.36
CA LEU A 125 -10.59 14.95 -0.92
C LEU A 125 -11.11 16.03 -1.88
N GLY A 126 -12.42 16.14 -2.09
CA GLY A 126 -13.00 17.11 -3.04
C GLY A 126 -12.69 16.81 -4.51
N MET A 127 -12.15 15.62 -4.82
CA MET A 127 -11.74 15.23 -6.16
C MET A 127 -12.92 14.64 -6.96
N GLN A 128 -13.92 15.50 -7.22
CA GLN A 128 -15.20 15.14 -7.85
C GLN A 128 -15.04 14.35 -9.17
N ARG A 129 -14.06 14.73 -10.00
CA ARG A 129 -13.77 14.04 -11.28
C ARG A 129 -13.24 12.62 -11.11
N ALA A 130 -12.36 12.41 -10.14
CA ALA A 130 -11.80 11.10 -9.86
C ALA A 130 -12.84 10.22 -9.13
N ALA A 131 -13.62 10.79 -8.21
CA ALA A 131 -14.71 10.10 -7.54
C ALA A 131 -15.75 9.59 -8.56
N ALA A 132 -16.15 10.42 -9.52
CA ALA A 132 -17.07 10.04 -10.60
C ALA A 132 -16.52 8.92 -11.49
N ALA A 133 -15.22 8.90 -11.79
CA ALA A 133 -14.60 7.85 -12.60
C ALA A 133 -14.62 6.47 -11.91
N VAL A 134 -14.66 6.44 -10.58
CA VAL A 134 -14.64 5.20 -9.77
C VAL A 134 -16.05 4.78 -9.31
N ALA A 135 -17.04 5.65 -9.42
CA ALA A 135 -18.43 5.37 -9.06
C ALA A 135 -19.02 4.07 -9.70
N PRO A 136 -18.74 3.73 -10.98
CA PRO A 136 -19.23 2.49 -11.59
C PRO A 136 -18.65 1.21 -10.94
N LEU A 137 -17.46 1.30 -10.35
CA LEU A 137 -16.82 0.19 -9.64
C LEU A 137 -17.41 -0.01 -8.24
N ALA A 138 -17.93 1.05 -7.63
CA ALA A 138 -18.64 1.01 -6.35
C ALA A 138 -20.12 0.56 -6.52
N GLY A 139 -20.76 1.00 -7.60
CA GLY A 139 -22.17 0.75 -7.93
C GLY A 139 -22.38 -0.33 -8.99
N GLY A 140 -21.95 -1.56 -8.72
CA GLY A 140 -22.29 -2.70 -9.57
C GLY A 140 -23.59 -3.36 -9.11
N GLY A 141 -24.73 -2.89 -9.61
CA GLY A 141 -25.98 -3.66 -9.60
C GLY A 141 -25.75 -4.96 -10.39
N GLY A 142 -25.75 -6.09 -9.70
CA GLY A 142 -25.83 -7.39 -10.36
C GLY A 142 -27.21 -7.55 -11.02
N PRO A 143 -27.33 -8.33 -12.11
CA PRO A 143 -28.64 -8.67 -12.68
C PRO A 143 -29.51 -9.29 -11.59
N GLY A 144 -30.79 -8.92 -11.61
CA GLY A 144 -31.79 -9.23 -10.59
C GLY A 144 -31.73 -10.68 -10.12
N ARG A 145 -31.72 -10.85 -8.78
CA ARG A 145 -32.27 -12.06 -8.18
C ARG A 145 -33.78 -11.91 -8.27
N ASP A 146 -34.36 -12.48 -9.31
CA ASP A 146 -35.79 -12.74 -9.36
C ASP A 146 -36.12 -13.66 -8.18
N THR A 147 -36.82 -13.10 -7.19
CA THR A 147 -37.61 -13.88 -6.24
C THR A 147 -38.87 -14.33 -6.96
N GLY A 148 -38.85 -15.56 -7.46
CA GLY A 148 -39.99 -16.32 -7.95
C GLY A 148 -39.85 -17.76 -7.50
#